data_AF-A0A3M8BQA6-F1
#
_entry.id   AF-A0A3M8BQA6-F1
#
_cell.length_a   1.000
_cell.length_b   1.000
_cell.length_c   1.000
_cell.angle_alpha   90.00
_cell.angle_beta   90.00
_cell.angle_gamma   90.00
#
_symmetry.space_group_name_H-M   'P 1'
#
loop_
_entity.id
_entity.type
_entity.pdbx_description
1 polymer ?
#
loop_
_entity_poly.entity_id
_entity_poly.type
_entity_poly.pdbx_seq_one_letter_code
_entity_poly.pdbx_strand_id
1 'polypeptide(L)'
;MQKQTWTKDQFLQQIKRAAWRLQYQAKKQYHREMFLDDQKEIPYYDSIDSKLFVEELLNSLPERERYIIQRVVIEERTEREVAQELRISRSRLHACKVQGLQRLHKKIVTA
;
A
#
# COMPACT_ATOMS: atom_id res chain seq x y z
N MET A 1 0.79 17.72 43.85
CA MET A 1 1.18 17.20 42.52
C MET A 1 2.64 17.56 42.28
N GLN A 2 3.55 16.58 42.25
CA GLN A 2 4.99 16.86 42.09
C GLN A 2 5.25 17.42 40.68
N LYS A 3 5.91 18.58 40.58
CA LYS A 3 6.31 19.18 39.31
C LYS A 3 7.51 18.42 38.78
N GLN A 4 7.32 17.67 37.71
CA GLN A 4 8.39 16.95 37.02
C GLN A 4 9.29 17.97 36.33
N THR A 5 10.50 18.19 36.84
CA THR A 5 11.52 19.05 36.22
C THR A 5 12.31 18.22 35.22
N TRP A 6 11.81 18.17 33.98
CA TRP A 6 12.54 17.50 32.92
C TRP A 6 13.75 18.34 32.51
N THR A 7 14.87 17.68 32.23
CA THR A 7 16.03 18.33 31.61
C THR A 7 15.68 18.75 30.18
N LYS A 8 16.30 19.83 29.68
CA LYS A 8 16.05 20.36 28.33
C LYS A 8 16.14 19.28 27.24
N ASP A 9 17.11 18.36 27.37
CA ASP A 9 17.29 17.26 26.41
C ASP A 9 16.15 16.25 26.42
N GLN A 10 15.58 15.94 27.58
CA GLN A 10 14.44 15.03 27.68
C GLN A 10 13.19 15.67 27.05
N PHE A 11 12.98 16.98 27.23
CA PHE A 11 11.90 17.71 26.56
C PHE A 11 12.08 17.71 25.03
N LEU A 12 13.28 18.03 24.54
CA LEU A 12 13.57 18.02 23.11
C LEU A 12 13.36 16.63 22.50
N GLN A 13 13.71 15.56 23.23
CA GLN A 13 13.48 14.19 22.78
C GLN A 13 11.98 13.86 22.65
N GLN A 14 11.14 14.33 23.58
CA GLN A 14 9.69 14.13 23.48
C GLN A 14 9.07 14.94 22.33
N ILE A 15 9.53 16.17 22.11
CA ILE A 15 9.09 17.00 20.99
C ILE A 15 9.44 16.31 19.67
N LYS A 16 10.67 15.80 19.52
CA LYS A 16 11.09 15.04 18.33
C LYS A 16 10.21 13.81 18.10
N ARG A 17 9.88 13.06 19.16
CA ARG A 17 8.99 11.89 19.07
C ARG A 17 7.55 12.26 18.73
N ALA A 18 7.05 13.39 19.22
CA ALA A 18 5.72 13.91 18.86
C ALA A 18 5.67 14.34 17.39
N ALA A 19 6.67 15.10 16.94
CA ALA A 19 6.81 15.53 15.55
C ALA A 19 6.90 14.34 14.59
N TRP A 20 7.71 13.33 14.91
CA TRP A 20 7.81 12.11 14.10
C TRP A 20 6.47 11.38 13.97
N ARG A 21 5.74 11.23 15.08
CA ARG A 21 4.40 10.60 15.07
C ARG A 21 3.42 11.37 14.20
N LEU A 22 3.43 12.70 14.28
CA LEU A 22 2.58 13.58 13.48
C LEU A 22 2.90 13.45 11.98
N GLN A 23 4.18 13.50 11.60
CA GLN A 23 4.62 13.33 10.22
C GLN A 23 4.29 11.93 9.67
N TYR A 24 4.53 10.89 10.47
CA TYR A 24 4.20 9.52 10.08
C TYR A 24 2.70 9.32 9.90
N GLN A 25 1.88 9.88 10.78
CA GLN A 25 0.43 9.83 10.67
C GLN A 25 -0.06 10.57 9.42
N ALA A 26 0.45 11.78 9.16
CA ALA A 26 0.12 12.54 7.94
C ALA A 26 0.52 11.78 6.67
N LYS A 27 1.72 11.19 6.63
CA LYS A 27 2.18 10.37 5.49
C LYS A 27 1.31 9.13 5.29
N LYS A 28 0.92 8.48 6.38
CA LYS A 28 0.03 7.31 6.35
C LYS A 28 -1.37 7.69 5.86
N GLN A 29 -1.89 8.84 6.29
CA GLN A 29 -3.19 9.36 5.87
C GLN A 29 -3.14 9.75 4.39
N TYR A 30 -2.12 10.50 3.97
CA TYR A 30 -1.88 10.83 2.56
C TYR A 30 -1.84 9.57 1.70
N HIS A 31 -1.06 8.55 2.02
CA HIS A 31 -1.04 7.31 1.23
C HIS A 31 -2.37 6.56 1.19
N ARG A 32 -3.24 6.73 2.19
CA ARG A 32 -4.57 6.14 2.21
C ARG A 32 -5.56 6.96 1.35
N GLU A 33 -5.39 8.27 1.31
CA GLU A 33 -6.30 9.23 0.66
C GLU A 33 -5.84 9.65 -0.74
N MET A 34 -4.58 9.40 -1.13
CA MET A 34 -4.01 9.68 -2.45
C MET A 34 -4.72 8.93 -3.60
N PHE A 35 -5.61 7.98 -3.28
CA PHE A 35 -6.48 7.30 -4.25
C PHE A 35 -7.78 8.07 -4.59
N LEU A 36 -8.02 9.23 -3.95
CA LEU A 36 -9.15 10.12 -4.24
C LEU A 36 -8.75 11.26 -5.19
N ASP A 37 -7.93 10.96 -6.20
CA ASP A 37 -7.71 11.89 -7.31
C ASP A 37 -8.79 11.61 -8.38
N ASP A 38 -9.69 12.59 -8.50
CA ASP A 38 -10.65 12.83 -9.57
C ASP A 38 -11.30 11.57 -10.20
N GLN A 39 -12.44 11.13 -9.65
CA GLN A 39 -13.30 10.17 -10.35
C GLN A 39 -13.86 10.82 -11.62
N LYS A 40 -13.09 10.79 -12.71
CA LYS A 40 -13.62 10.92 -14.05
C LYS A 40 -14.49 9.70 -14.32
N GLU A 41 -15.74 9.93 -14.67
CA GLU A 41 -16.60 8.89 -15.24
C GLU A 41 -15.91 8.34 -16.49
N ILE A 42 -15.38 7.13 -16.40
CA ILE A 42 -14.74 6.43 -17.52
C ILE A 42 -15.86 5.91 -18.43
N PRO A 43 -15.92 6.27 -19.73
CA PRO A 43 -16.90 5.74 -20.66
C PRO A 43 -16.88 4.21 -20.70
N TYR A 44 -18.04 3.56 -20.88
CA TYR A 44 -18.17 2.10 -20.82
C TYR A 44 -17.20 1.34 -21.75
N TYR A 45 -16.89 1.90 -22.93
CA TYR A 45 -15.92 1.33 -23.86
C TYR A 45 -14.48 1.35 -23.30
N ASP A 46 -14.04 2.49 -22.74
CA ASP A 46 -12.75 2.61 -22.04
C ASP A 46 -12.66 1.67 -20.83
N SER A 47 -13.80 1.32 -20.19
CA SER A 47 -13.84 0.37 -19.08
C SER A 47 -13.58 -1.08 -19.50
N ILE A 48 -13.93 -1.46 -20.74
CA ILE A 48 -13.68 -2.80 -21.29
C ILE A 48 -12.20 -2.93 -21.66
N ASP A 49 -11.65 -1.93 -22.36
CA ASP A 49 -10.22 -1.86 -22.69
C ASP A 49 -9.37 -1.83 -21.41
N SER A 50 -9.84 -1.14 -20.37
CA SER A 50 -9.20 -1.14 -19.05
C SER A 50 -9.18 -2.51 -18.38
N LYS A 51 -10.26 -3.30 -18.48
CA LYS A 51 -10.29 -4.65 -17.89
C LYS A 51 -9.33 -5.62 -18.58
N LEU A 52 -9.33 -5.62 -19.91
CA LEU A 52 -8.41 -6.45 -20.69
C LEU A 52 -6.95 -6.08 -20.38
N PHE A 53 -6.65 -4.78 -20.34
CA PHE A 53 -5.33 -4.28 -19.99
C PHE A 53 -4.88 -4.70 -18.58
N VAL A 54 -5.79 -4.63 -17.60
CA VAL A 54 -5.51 -5.09 -16.23
C VAL A 54 -5.24 -6.60 -16.19
N GLU A 55 -6.01 -7.41 -16.92
CA GLU A 55 -5.78 -8.86 -17.01
C GLU A 55 -4.44 -9.20 -17.65
N GLU A 56 -4.06 -8.53 -18.74
CA GLU A 56 -2.75 -8.71 -19.38
C GLU A 56 -1.59 -8.32 -18.45
N LEU A 57 -1.74 -7.21 -17.73
CA LEU A 57 -0.78 -6.77 -16.70
C LEU A 57 -0.62 -7.82 -15.61
N LEU A 58 -1.72 -8.33 -15.07
CA LEU A 58 -1.70 -9.37 -14.04
C LEU A 58 -1.10 -10.68 -14.55
N ASN A 59 -1.44 -11.09 -15.77
CA ASN A 59 -0.90 -12.30 -16.41
C ASN A 59 0.60 -12.22 -16.70
N SER A 60 1.15 -11.01 -16.76
CA SER A 60 2.59 -10.81 -16.89
C SER A 60 3.38 -11.01 -15.58
N LEU A 61 2.69 -11.14 -14.45
CA LEU A 61 3.32 -11.41 -13.16
C LEU A 61 3.52 -12.91 -12.92
N PRO A 62 4.50 -13.29 -12.09
CA PRO A 62 4.59 -14.65 -11.56
C PRO A 62 3.30 -15.05 -10.84
N GLU A 63 2.90 -16.33 -10.96
CA GLU A 63 1.67 -16.90 -10.40
C GLU A 63 1.36 -16.42 -8.97
N ARG A 64 2.38 -16.44 -8.12
CA ARG A 64 2.26 -16.09 -6.71
C ARG A 64 2.02 -14.60 -6.47
N GLU A 65 2.71 -13.74 -7.24
CA GLU A 65 2.53 -12.28 -7.17
C GLU A 65 1.15 -11.90 -7.71
N ARG A 66 0.75 -12.50 -8.84
CA ARG A 66 -0.59 -12.36 -9.44
C ARG A 66 -1.68 -12.72 -8.44
N TYR A 67 -1.61 -13.90 -7.83
CA TYR A 67 -2.57 -14.35 -6.84
C TYR A 67 -2.68 -13.40 -5.65
N ILE A 68 -1.55 -12.96 -5.09
CA ILE A 68 -1.55 -12.05 -3.94
C ILE A 68 -2.15 -10.70 -4.31
N ILE A 69 -1.82 -10.13 -5.46
CA ILE A 69 -2.37 -8.84 -5.90
C ILE A 69 -3.87 -8.96 -6.17
N GLN A 70 -4.32 -10.02 -6.84
CA GLN A 70 -5.73 -10.26 -7.07
C GLN A 70 -6.52 -10.34 -5.76
N ARG A 71 -6.07 -11.16 -4.81
CA ARG A 71 -6.78 -11.34 -3.53
C ARG A 71 -6.73 -10.10 -2.63
N VAL A 72 -5.60 -9.39 -2.57
CA VAL A 72 -5.41 -8.29 -1.60
C VAL A 72 -5.83 -6.93 -2.15
N VAL A 73 -5.60 -6.68 -3.44
CA VAL A 73 -5.81 -5.36 -4.05
C VAL A 73 -7.15 -5.30 -4.79
N ILE A 74 -7.50 -6.34 -5.55
CA ILE A 74 -8.72 -6.35 -6.37
C ILE A 74 -9.93 -6.79 -5.53
N GLU A 75 -9.78 -7.85 -4.74
CA GLU A 75 -10.84 -8.38 -3.88
C GLU A 75 -10.84 -7.78 -2.46
N GLU A 76 -9.94 -6.83 -2.19
CA GLU A 76 -9.81 -6.12 -0.90
C GLU A 76 -9.65 -7.01 0.35
N ARG A 77 -9.21 -8.26 0.18
CA ARG A 77 -9.00 -9.18 1.31
C ARG A 77 -7.80 -8.75 2.15
N THR A 78 -7.82 -9.06 3.45
CA THR A 78 -6.72 -8.64 4.30
C THR A 78 -5.45 -9.43 4.03
N GLU A 79 -4.30 -8.77 4.10
CA GLU A 79 -2.99 -9.44 4.02
C GLU A 79 -2.84 -10.59 5.03
N ARG A 80 -3.57 -10.53 6.15
CA ARG A 80 -3.53 -11.57 7.20
C ARG A 80 -4.24 -12.84 6.73
N GLU A 81 -5.44 -12.71 6.18
CA GLU A 81 -6.22 -13.85 5.67
C GLU A 81 -5.49 -14.54 4.53
N VAL A 82 -5.02 -13.76 3.55
CA VAL A 82 -4.30 -14.31 2.38
C VAL A 82 -2.96 -14.94 2.80
N ALA A 83 -2.28 -14.39 3.81
CA ALA A 83 -1.05 -14.97 4.33
C ALA A 83 -1.30 -16.32 5.03
N GLN A 84 -2.42 -16.45 5.75
CA GLN A 84 -2.84 -17.70 6.37
C GLN A 84 -3.15 -18.77 5.31
N GLU A 85 -3.87 -18.41 4.25
CA GLU A 85 -4.18 -19.32 3.14
C GLU A 85 -2.92 -19.85 2.46
N LEU A 86 -1.96 -18.96 2.20
CA LEU A 86 -0.68 -19.30 1.57
C LEU A 86 0.35 -19.89 2.55
N ARG A 87 0.00 -20.05 3.84
CA ARG A 87 0.89 -20.51 4.92
C ARG A 87 2.22 -19.76 4.96
N ILE A 88 2.18 -18.44 4.81
CA ILE A 88 3.36 -17.57 4.86
C ILE A 88 3.23 -16.49 5.92
N SER A 89 4.36 -15.88 6.29
CA SER A 89 4.32 -14.71 7.16
C SER A 89 3.72 -13.50 6.43
N ARG A 90 3.03 -12.64 7.19
CA ARG A 90 2.51 -11.37 6.67
C ARG A 90 3.61 -10.51 6.02
N SER A 91 4.81 -10.52 6.61
CA SER A 91 5.97 -9.79 6.06
C SER A 91 6.38 -10.32 4.68
N ARG A 92 6.38 -11.64 4.50
CA ARG A 92 6.68 -12.27 3.20
C ARG A 92 5.59 -11.97 2.16
N LEU A 93 4.33 -11.99 2.57
CA LEU A 93 3.23 -11.60 1.69
C LEU A 93 3.35 -10.13 1.27
N HIS A 94 3.62 -9.24 2.23
CA HIS A 94 3.80 -7.82 1.98
C HIS A 94 4.96 -7.55 1.00
N ALA A 95 6.10 -8.22 1.19
CA ALA A 95 7.23 -8.12 0.27
C ALA A 95 6.86 -8.57 -1.15
N CYS A 96 6.13 -9.68 -1.28
CA CYS A 96 5.67 -10.19 -2.57
C CYS A 96 4.67 -9.24 -3.25
N LYS A 97 3.74 -8.66 -2.49
CA LYS A 97 2.81 -7.63 -2.97
C LYS A 97 3.57 -6.41 -3.50
N VAL A 98 4.53 -5.88 -2.73
CA VAL A 98 5.34 -4.72 -3.13
C VAL A 98 6.16 -5.04 -4.39
N GLN A 99 6.75 -6.22 -4.48
CA GLN A 99 7.49 -6.66 -5.67
C GLN A 99 6.60 -6.71 -6.91
N GLY A 100 5.43 -7.34 -6.82
CA GLY A 100 4.49 -7.41 -7.93
C GLY A 100 4.03 -6.03 -8.39
N LEU A 101 3.68 -5.14 -7.46
CA LEU A 101 3.30 -3.76 -7.79
C LEU A 101 4.44 -2.97 -8.44
N GLN A 102 5.68 -3.16 -7.99
CA GLN A 102 6.85 -2.55 -8.64
C GLN A 102 7.07 -3.05 -10.07
N ARG A 103 6.82 -4.34 -10.34
CA ARG A 103 6.89 -4.89 -11.70
C ARG A 103 5.80 -4.32 -12.59
N LEU A 104 4.57 -4.23 -12.10
CA LEU A 104 3.46 -3.61 -12.82
C LEU A 104 3.78 -2.14 -13.12
N HIS A 105 4.24 -1.38 -12.13
CA HIS A 105 4.64 0.02 -12.32
C HIS A 105 5.72 0.18 -13.40
N LYS A 106 6.78 -0.65 -13.36
CA LYS A 106 7.82 -0.61 -14.40
C LYS A 106 7.24 -0.88 -15.80
N LYS A 107 6.33 -1.85 -15.92
CA LYS A 107 5.65 -2.14 -17.19
C LYS A 107 4.82 -0.97 -17.69
N ILE A 108 4.05 -0.32 -16.82
CA ILE A 108 3.21 0.83 -17.18
C ILE A 108 4.05 2.05 -17.58
N VAL A 109 5.17 2.30 -16.90
CA VAL A 109 6.05 3.44 -17.19
C VAL A 109 6.94 3.22 -18.42
N THR A 110 7.19 1.96 -18.80
CA THR A 110 8.04 1.61 -19.95
C THR A 110 7.24 1.30 -21.22
N ALA A 111 5.93 1.03 -21.09
CA ALA A 111 4.99 0.86 -22.20
C ALA A 111 4.54 2.22 -22.75
#